data_AF-A0A352Q5I0-F1
#
_entry.id   AF-A0A352Q5I0-F1
#
_cell.length_a   1.000
_cell.length_b   1.000
_cell.length_c   1.000
_cell.angle_alpha   90.00
_cell.angle_beta   90.00
_cell.angle_gamma   90.00
#
_symmetry.space_group_name_H-M   'P 1'
#
loop_
_entity.id
_entity.type
_entity.pdbx_description
1 polymer ?
#
loop_
_entity_poly.entity_id
_entity_poly.type
_entity_poly.pdbx_seq_one_letter_code
_entity_poly.pdbx_strand_id
1 'polypeptide(L)'
;MADRHEQLASLAGLDDAAFFDDPVDLITYRRDTSSYAPGKPEGVVRPRSPEAVVEIIKRANRDKLPVYTRGGASMYAGGVNPEH
;
A
#
# COMPACT_ATOMS: atom_id res chain seq x y z
N MET A 1 6.55 -5.55 20.35
CA MET A 1 6.20 -5.24 18.95
C MET A 1 5.08 -4.23 19.01
N ALA A 2 5.24 -3.05 18.42
CA ALA A 2 4.15 -2.08 18.33
C ALA A 2 2.97 -2.72 17.58
N ASP A 3 1.74 -2.30 17.89
CA ASP A 3 0.58 -2.78 17.17
C ASP A 3 0.72 -2.39 15.69
N ARG A 4 0.40 -3.31 14.78
CA ARG A 4 0.54 -3.12 13.32
C ARG A 4 -0.36 -1.97 12.83
N HIS A 5 -1.50 -1.76 13.50
CA HIS A 5 -2.37 -0.62 13.24
C HIS A 5 -1.69 0.72 13.63
N GLU A 6 -0.90 0.72 14.69
CA GLU A 6 -0.10 1.87 15.13
C GLU A 6 1.00 2.22 14.11
N GLN A 7 1.60 1.20 13.47
CA GLN A 7 2.62 1.40 12.43
C GLN A 7 2.07 2.06 11.16
N LEU A 8 0.80 1.81 10.82
CA LEU A 8 0.13 2.41 9.66
C LEU A 8 -0.56 3.73 9.97
N ALA A 9 -0.73 4.08 11.25
CA ALA A 9 -1.44 5.29 11.68
C ALA A 9 -0.87 6.57 11.05
N SER A 10 0.45 6.62 10.83
CA SER A 10 1.09 7.74 10.18
C SER A 10 0.63 7.93 8.72
N LEU A 11 0.29 6.85 8.02
CA LEU A 11 -0.23 6.90 6.66
C LEU A 11 -1.75 7.15 6.64
N ALA A 12 -2.48 6.57 7.59
CA ALA A 12 -3.92 6.76 7.72
C ALA A 12 -4.31 8.22 8.02
N GLY A 13 -3.47 8.95 8.75
CA GLY A 13 -3.69 10.36 9.09
C GLY A 13 -3.18 11.36 8.04
N LEU A 14 -3.05 10.98 6.76
CA LEU A 14 -2.66 11.91 5.69
C LEU A 14 -3.90 12.43 4.94
N ASP A 15 -4.27 13.69 5.18
CA ASP A 15 -5.50 14.28 4.64
C ASP A 15 -5.60 14.27 3.11
N ASP A 16 -4.46 14.45 2.42
CA ASP A 16 -4.38 14.49 0.95
C ASP A 16 -4.21 13.10 0.30
N ALA A 17 -4.66 12.05 1.01
CA ALA A 17 -4.74 10.70 0.51
C ALA A 17 -5.97 9.97 1.08
N ALA A 18 -6.47 8.98 0.35
CA ALA A 18 -7.39 8.01 0.91
C ALA A 18 -6.59 6.81 1.45
N PHE A 19 -7.00 6.27 2.60
CA PHE A 19 -6.42 5.08 3.22
C PHE A 19 -7.46 3.96 3.32
N PHE A 20 -7.04 2.73 3.04
CA PHE A 20 -7.87 1.53 3.12
C PHE A 20 -7.10 0.45 3.88
N ASP A 21 -7.71 -0.08 4.94
CA ASP A 21 -7.22 -1.24 5.71
C ASP A 21 -8.30 -2.31 5.93
N ASP A 22 -9.51 -2.10 5.38
CA ASP A 22 -10.57 -3.09 5.43
C ASP A 22 -10.14 -4.36 4.67
N PRO A 23 -10.21 -5.55 5.28
CA PRO A 23 -9.80 -6.80 4.64
C PRO A 23 -10.47 -7.06 3.28
N VAL A 24 -11.70 -6.61 3.06
CA VAL A 24 -12.44 -6.76 1.81
C VAL A 24 -11.84 -5.87 0.73
N ASP A 25 -11.55 -4.60 1.04
CA ASP A 25 -10.89 -3.68 0.11
C ASP A 25 -9.52 -4.22 -0.32
N LEU A 26 -8.75 -4.74 0.65
CA LEU A 26 -7.40 -5.23 0.44
C LEU A 26 -7.31 -6.45 -0.50
N ILE A 27 -8.39 -7.23 -0.66
CA ILE A 27 -8.43 -8.35 -1.62
C ILE A 27 -8.19 -7.85 -3.05
N THR A 28 -8.70 -6.68 -3.41
CA THR A 28 -8.57 -6.14 -4.77
C THR A 28 -7.16 -5.60 -5.07
N TYR A 29 -6.41 -5.23 -4.03
CA TYR A 29 -5.08 -4.64 -4.18
C TYR A 29 -3.92 -5.64 -4.08
N ARG A 30 -4.19 -6.89 -3.67
CA ARG A 30 -3.11 -7.88 -3.47
C ARG A 30 -2.50 -8.43 -4.76
N ARG A 31 -3.18 -8.34 -5.91
CA ARG A 31 -2.68 -8.94 -7.16
C ARG A 31 -2.89 -8.09 -8.41
N ASP A 32 -2.06 -8.36 -9.41
CA ASP A 32 -2.17 -7.98 -10.81
C ASP A 32 -2.89 -9.08 -11.62
N THR A 33 -2.75 -9.07 -12.94
CA THR A 33 -3.32 -10.08 -13.85
C THR A 33 -2.41 -11.30 -14.05
N SER A 34 -1.34 -11.44 -13.26
CA SER A 34 -0.43 -12.57 -13.34
C SER A 34 -0.93 -13.80 -12.59
N SER A 35 -0.27 -14.94 -12.86
CA SER A 35 -0.41 -16.17 -12.08
C SER A 35 0.53 -16.23 -10.86
N TYR A 36 1.32 -15.17 -10.62
CA TYR A 36 2.25 -15.13 -9.50
C TYR A 36 1.50 -15.10 -8.17
N ALA A 37 1.97 -15.87 -7.18
CA ALA A 37 1.33 -15.95 -5.88
C ALA A 37 1.42 -14.61 -5.14
N PRO A 38 0.29 -13.97 -4.78
CA PRO A 38 0.32 -12.68 -4.10
C PRO A 38 0.40 -12.84 -2.58
N GLY A 39 1.16 -11.96 -1.94
CA GLY A 39 1.11 -11.70 -0.49
C GLY A 39 -0.17 -10.99 -0.05
N LYS A 40 -0.12 -10.31 1.09
CA LYS A 40 -1.26 -9.61 1.66
C LYS A 40 -0.87 -8.16 2.03
N PRO A 41 -1.40 -7.14 1.33
CA PRO A 41 -1.18 -5.78 1.75
C PRO A 41 -1.79 -5.55 3.14
N GLU A 42 -1.12 -4.73 3.94
CA GLU A 42 -1.60 -4.33 5.28
C GLU A 42 -2.41 -3.02 5.22
N GLY A 43 -2.19 -2.23 4.17
CA GLY A 43 -2.92 -1.01 3.90
C GLY A 43 -2.68 -0.54 2.47
N VAL A 44 -3.57 0.30 1.97
CA VAL A 44 -3.46 0.95 0.66
C VAL A 44 -3.63 2.44 0.84
N VAL A 45 -2.73 3.22 0.25
CA VAL A 45 -2.80 4.68 0.25
C VAL A 45 -2.97 5.17 -1.19
N ARG A 46 -3.98 6.01 -1.43
CA ARG A 46 -4.23 6.64 -2.73
C ARG A 46 -3.99 8.15 -2.63
N PRO A 47 -2.79 8.63 -3.00
CA PRO A 47 -2.47 10.06 -2.97
C PRO A 47 -3.30 10.83 -4.02
N ARG A 48 -3.61 12.09 -3.71
CA ARG A 48 -4.32 13.00 -4.64
C ARG A 48 -3.41 14.04 -5.29
N SER A 49 -2.16 14.17 -4.83
CA SER A 49 -1.16 15.09 -5.36
C SER A 49 0.25 14.47 -5.39
N PRO A 50 1.18 15.02 -6.18
CA PRO A 50 2.60 14.67 -6.10
C PRO A 50 3.20 14.90 -4.71
N GLU A 51 2.77 15.94 -4.01
CA GLU A 51 3.23 16.27 -2.65
C GLU A 51 2.81 15.17 -1.66
N ALA A 52 1.59 14.65 -1.79
CA ALA A 52 1.13 13.50 -1.00
C ALA A 52 1.96 12.25 -1.28
N VAL A 53 2.35 11.98 -2.53
CA VAL A 53 3.26 10.86 -2.86
C VAL A 53 4.58 11.01 -2.10
N VAL A 54 5.18 12.19 -2.11
CA VAL A 54 6.45 12.46 -1.42
C VAL A 54 6.31 12.20 0.09
N GLU A 55 5.23 12.68 0.71
CA GLU A 55 5.00 12.47 2.14
C GLU A 55 4.74 11.01 2.50
N ILE A 56 4.00 10.25 1.68
CA ILE A 56 3.81 8.80 1.87
C ILE A 56 5.16 8.09 1.90
N ILE A 57 6.02 8.34 0.90
CA ILE A 57 7.32 7.66 0.83
C ILE A 57 8.22 8.03 2.01
N LYS A 58 8.22 9.29 2.45
CA LYS A 58 8.97 9.71 3.65
C LYS A 58 8.48 8.99 4.90
N ARG A 59 7.16 8.94 5.13
CA ARG A 59 6.54 8.26 6.28
C ARG A 59 6.82 6.75 6.26
N ALA A 60 6.62 6.10 5.11
CA ALA A 60 6.91 4.68 4.93
C ALA A 60 8.39 4.35 5.19
N ASN A 61 9.33 5.16 4.68
CA ASN A 61 10.76 4.94 4.92
C ASN A 61 11.17 5.16 6.39
N ARG A 62 10.57 6.14 7.07
CA ARG A 62 10.77 6.37 8.51
C ARG A 62 10.29 5.16 9.30
N ASP A 63 9.09 4.66 8.97
CA ASP A 63 8.41 3.59 9.70
C ASP A 63 8.82 2.17 9.22
N LYS A 64 9.74 2.09 8.24
CA LYS A 64 10.26 0.85 7.63
C LYS A 64 9.19 -0.04 7.01
N LEU A 65 8.19 0.59 6.42
CA LEU A 65 7.12 -0.09 5.69
C LEU A 65 7.54 -0.37 4.24
N PRO A 66 7.48 -1.62 3.77
CA PRO A 66 7.61 -1.93 2.34
C PRO A 66 6.52 -1.22 1.52
N VAL A 67 6.90 -0.67 0.37
CA VAL A 67 5.96 0.02 -0.52
C VAL A 67 5.96 -0.66 -1.89
N TYR A 68 4.78 -1.03 -2.35
CA TYR A 68 4.52 -1.57 -3.68
C TYR A 68 3.71 -0.53 -4.45
N THR A 69 4.28 0.05 -5.50
CA THR A 69 3.58 1.04 -6.33
C THR A 69 2.60 0.33 -7.25
N ARG A 70 1.42 0.94 -7.47
CA ARG A 70 0.34 0.32 -8.25
C ARG A 70 -0.40 1.35 -9.09
N GLY A 71 -0.44 1.09 -10.41
CA GLY A 71 -1.33 1.77 -11.35
C GLY A 71 -2.62 0.97 -11.58
N GLY A 72 -2.96 0.70 -12.84
CA GLY A 72 -4.10 -0.15 -13.21
C GLY A 72 -3.92 -1.65 -12.93
N ALA A 73 -2.71 -2.09 -12.56
CA ALA A 73 -2.36 -3.47 -12.22
C ALA A 73 -2.66 -4.52 -13.31
N SER A 74 -2.56 -4.12 -14.58
CA SER A 74 -2.76 -4.98 -15.75
C SER A 74 -1.48 -5.69 -16.21
N MET A 75 -0.50 -5.87 -15.32
CA MET A 75 0.76 -6.55 -15.64
C MET A 75 0.66 -8.06 -15.35
N TYR A 76 1.53 -8.84 -15.98
CA TYR A 76 1.43 -10.32 -16.00
C TYR A 76 2.63 -11.02 -15.35
N ALA A 77 3.36 -10.32 -14.48
CA ALA A 77 4.62 -10.81 -13.90
C ALA A 77 4.75 -10.67 -12.37
N GLY A 78 3.72 -10.21 -11.65
CA GLY A 78 3.71 -10.12 -10.19
C GLY A 78 4.44 -8.93 -9.53
N GLY A 79 5.24 -8.14 -10.24
CA GLY A 79 5.98 -6.97 -9.73
C GLY A 79 5.21 -5.84 -9.01
N VAL A 80 3.87 -5.79 -9.03
CA VAL A 80 3.08 -4.89 -8.15
C VAL A 80 2.39 -5.62 -7.00
N ASN A 81 2.54 -6.95 -6.93
CA ASN A 81 1.94 -7.77 -5.89
C ASN A 81 2.80 -7.63 -4.63
N PRO A 82 2.20 -7.35 -3.46
CA PRO A 82 2.91 -7.46 -2.20
C PRO A 82 3.47 -8.88 -2.03
N GLU A 83 4.67 -9.02 -1.46
CA GLU A 83 5.29 -10.34 -1.26
C GLU A 83 5.07 -10.91 0.15
N HIS A 84 4.78 -10.05 1.13
CA HIS A 84 4.62 -10.41 2.53
C HIS A 84 3.19 -10.16 3.02
#